data_AF-A0A5J6XK24-F1
#
_entry.id   AF-A0A5J6XK24-F1
#
_cell.length_a   1.000
_cell.length_b   1.000
_cell.length_c   1.000
_cell.angle_alpha   90.00
_cell.angle_beta   90.00
_cell.angle_gamma   90.00
#
_symmetry.space_group_name_H-M   'P 1'
#
loop_
_entity.id
_entity.type
_entity.pdbx_description
1 polymer ?
#
loop_
_entity_poly.entity_id
_entity_poly.type
_entity_poly.pdbx_seq_one_letter_code
_entity_poly.pdbx_strand_id
1 'polypeptide(L)'
;MANLKFPRSGRFVPFGVLNNESDKSKELGEYDGINDIEDIDDIEELDESLSVYEAAEIWASHGKDEDYMFGYTEEELEDAL
;
A
#
# COMPACT_ATOMS: atom_id res chain seq x y z
N MET A 1 30.20 45.16 -24.39
CA MET A 1 29.17 44.12 -24.29
C MET A 1 29.82 42.79 -24.61
N ALA A 2 29.98 41.90 -23.63
CA ALA A 2 30.49 40.55 -23.86
C ALA A 2 29.53 39.53 -23.23
N ASN A 3 29.00 38.64 -24.06
CA ASN A 3 28.12 37.53 -23.66
C ASN A 3 28.98 36.40 -23.07
N LEU A 4 28.76 36.01 -21.81
CA LEU A 4 29.35 34.81 -21.23
C LEU A 4 28.35 33.63 -21.33
N LYS A 5 28.66 32.71 -22.24
CA LYS A 5 28.04 31.38 -22.37
C LYS A 5 28.66 30.46 -21.32
N PHE A 6 27.89 30.00 -20.34
CA PHE A 6 28.34 28.97 -19.42
C PHE A 6 28.04 27.57 -20.00
N PRO A 7 29.03 26.65 -20.10
CA PRO A 7 28.73 25.24 -20.33
C PRO A 7 28.13 24.61 -19.08
N ARG A 8 27.01 23.90 -19.25
CA ARG A 8 26.49 22.95 -18.26
C ARG A 8 27.37 21.72 -18.27
N SER A 9 28.02 21.41 -17.15
CA SER A 9 28.30 20.02 -16.75
C SER A 9 28.90 19.98 -15.35
N GLY A 10 28.09 19.48 -14.40
CA GLY A 10 28.48 18.70 -13.21
C GLY A 10 29.55 19.27 -12.28
N ARG A 11 29.12 19.88 -11.16
CA ARG A 11 30.01 20.12 -10.01
C ARG A 11 30.25 18.78 -9.31
N PHE A 12 31.45 18.23 -9.43
CA PHE A 12 31.90 17.08 -8.65
C PHE A 12 31.95 17.48 -7.18
N VAL A 13 31.08 16.90 -6.34
CA VAL A 13 31.05 17.14 -4.89
C VAL A 13 31.94 16.10 -4.19
N PRO A 14 33.06 16.49 -3.56
CA PRO A 14 33.88 15.57 -2.80
C PRO A 14 33.16 15.09 -1.54
N PHE A 15 33.37 13.83 -1.20
CA PHE A 15 32.86 13.16 -0.01
C PHE A 15 33.33 13.91 1.25
N GLY A 16 32.43 14.61 1.94
CA GLY A 16 32.71 15.12 3.28
C GLY A 16 32.50 16.62 3.55
N VAL A 17 31.71 17.36 2.79
CA VAL A 17 31.26 18.70 3.21
C VAL A 17 29.79 18.90 2.87
N LEU A 18 28.90 18.64 3.84
CA LEU A 18 27.60 19.28 3.87
C LEU A 18 27.51 20.10 5.17
N ASN A 19 27.49 21.41 4.95
CA ASN A 19 27.21 22.41 5.96
C ASN A 19 25.75 22.31 6.41
N ASN A 20 25.53 22.77 7.65
CA ASN A 20 24.25 23.11 8.24
C ASN A 20 23.27 23.74 7.23
N GLU A 21 22.18 23.03 6.95
CA GLU A 21 20.93 23.65 6.55
C GLU A 21 19.79 22.73 6.96
N SER A 22 18.91 23.32 7.75
CA SER A 22 17.69 22.77 8.34
C SER A 22 16.61 22.48 7.29
N ASP A 23 16.97 21.78 6.21
CA ASP A 23 16.10 21.56 5.06
C ASP A 23 15.60 20.12 4.99
N LYS A 24 14.42 19.95 5.57
CA LYS A 24 13.28 19.20 5.00
C LYS A 24 13.60 17.90 4.25
N SER A 25 14.18 16.93 4.93
CA SER A 25 13.82 15.54 4.72
C SER A 25 13.16 15.02 5.99
N LYS A 26 11.86 15.27 6.13
CA LYS A 26 11.01 14.31 6.85
C LYS A 26 10.93 13.09 5.95
N GLU A 27 12.04 12.36 5.93
CA GLU A 27 12.12 10.98 5.52
C GLU A 27 11.08 10.25 6.38
N LEU A 28 9.94 9.93 5.78
CA LEU A 28 8.99 8.96 6.33
C LEU A 28 9.69 7.60 6.26
N GLY A 29 10.59 7.35 7.20
CA GLY A 29 11.49 6.22 7.14
C GLY A 29 11.95 5.78 8.52
N GLU A 30 10.99 5.33 9.32
CA GLU A 30 11.11 4.17 10.21
C GLU A 30 9.75 4.03 10.91
N TYR A 31 8.85 3.26 10.32
CA TYR A 31 7.88 2.53 11.13
C TYR A 31 8.70 1.46 11.84
N ASP A 32 8.93 1.65 13.12
CA ASP A 32 9.33 0.60 14.03
C ASP A 32 8.26 -0.50 13.93
N GLY A 33 8.62 -1.56 13.23
CA GLY A 33 7.78 -2.74 13.05
C GLY A 33 7.24 -3.15 14.40
N ILE A 34 5.91 -3.21 14.48
CA ILE A 34 5.15 -3.77 15.58
C ILE A 34 5.73 -5.17 15.85
N ASN A 35 6.66 -5.25 16.81
CA ASN A 35 7.33 -6.46 17.28
C ASN A 35 7.08 -6.61 18.78
N ASP A 36 5.82 -6.39 19.17
CA ASP A 36 5.26 -6.88 20.42
C ASP A 36 3.92 -7.54 20.06
N ILE A 37 4.02 -8.66 19.35
CA ILE A 37 2.90 -9.58 19.25
C ILE A 37 3.30 -10.93 19.82
N GLU A 38 3.69 -10.91 21.09
CA GLU A 38 4.00 -12.11 21.88
C GLU A 38 2.75 -12.72 22.55
N ASP A 39 1.53 -12.30 22.16
CA ASP A 39 0.24 -12.89 22.58
C ASP A 39 -0.67 -13.05 21.35
N ILE A 40 -0.26 -13.91 20.41
CA ILE A 40 -1.00 -14.21 19.17
C ILE A 40 -1.47 -15.67 19.14
N ASP A 41 -1.66 -16.29 20.30
CA ASP A 41 -2.27 -17.62 20.38
C ASP A 41 -3.77 -17.62 19.98
N ASP A 42 -4.36 -16.43 19.74
CA ASP A 42 -5.75 -16.20 19.29
C ASP A 42 -5.84 -15.43 17.94
N ILE A 43 -4.88 -15.57 16.99
CA ILE A 43 -5.22 -15.26 15.58
C ILE A 43 -6.02 -16.43 15.02
N GLU A 44 -7.27 -16.54 15.42
CA GLU A 44 -8.25 -17.28 14.63
C GLU A 44 -8.40 -16.53 13.30
N GLU A 45 -7.76 -17.06 12.24
CA GLU A 45 -7.92 -16.64 10.84
C GLU A 45 -7.69 -15.13 10.58
N LEU A 46 -6.47 -14.77 10.16
CA LEU A 46 -6.36 -13.70 9.15
C LEU A 46 -7.03 -14.23 7.89
N ASP A 47 -8.32 -13.99 7.84
CA ASP A 47 -9.35 -14.48 6.94
C ASP A 47 -9.01 -14.11 5.48
N GLU A 48 -8.25 -14.95 4.77
CA GLU A 48 -8.22 -14.98 3.29
C GLU A 48 -9.56 -15.50 2.71
N SER A 49 -10.63 -15.34 3.46
CA SER A 49 -12.00 -15.76 3.22
C SER A 49 -12.77 -14.48 2.91
N LEU A 50 -13.50 -14.45 1.80
CA LEU A 50 -14.35 -13.30 1.48
C LEU A 50 -15.60 -13.42 2.34
N SER A 51 -15.97 -12.34 3.04
CA SER A 51 -17.26 -12.28 3.70
C SER A 51 -18.41 -12.36 2.68
N VAL A 52 -19.62 -12.75 3.13
CA VAL A 52 -20.80 -12.85 2.25
C VAL A 52 -21.05 -11.55 1.49
N TYR A 53 -20.87 -10.39 2.16
CA TYR A 53 -21.01 -9.08 1.52
C TYR A 53 -19.98 -8.84 0.42
N GLU A 54 -18.71 -9.16 0.67
CA GLU A 54 -17.66 -8.99 -0.35
C GLU A 54 -17.84 -9.97 -1.51
N ALA A 55 -18.23 -11.22 -1.22
CA ALA A 55 -18.58 -12.20 -2.24
C ALA A 55 -19.77 -11.73 -3.08
N ALA A 56 -20.81 -11.16 -2.46
CA ALA A 56 -22.00 -10.64 -3.13
C ALA A 56 -21.70 -9.43 -4.03
N GLU A 57 -20.85 -8.50 -3.58
CA GLU A 57 -20.41 -7.37 -4.40
C GLU A 57 -19.60 -7.81 -5.63
N ILE A 58 -18.71 -8.79 -5.46
CA ILE A 58 -17.93 -9.35 -6.57
C ILE A 58 -18.86 -10.10 -7.54
N TRP A 59 -19.76 -10.93 -7.01
CA TRP A 59 -20.76 -11.69 -7.77
C TRP A 59 -21.69 -10.77 -8.59
N ALA A 60 -22.25 -9.74 -7.97
CA ALA A 60 -23.10 -8.75 -8.65
C ALA A 60 -22.35 -7.98 -9.74
N SER A 61 -21.07 -7.66 -9.50
CA SER A 61 -20.19 -6.99 -10.47
C SER A 61 -19.84 -7.89 -11.67
N HIS A 62 -19.78 -9.20 -11.47
CA HIS A 62 -19.51 -10.19 -12.53
C HIS A 62 -20.77 -10.70 -13.24
N GLY A 63 -21.94 -10.13 -12.94
CA GLY A 63 -23.19 -10.47 -13.61
C GLY A 63 -23.90 -11.70 -13.03
N LYS A 64 -23.72 -11.95 -11.73
CA LYS A 64 -24.31 -13.08 -11.01
C LYS A 64 -23.87 -14.45 -11.53
N ASP A 65 -22.59 -14.58 -11.82
CA ASP A 65 -22.02 -15.82 -12.36
C ASP A 65 -21.75 -16.85 -11.24
N GLU A 66 -22.10 -18.12 -11.48
CA GLU A 66 -21.97 -19.23 -10.52
C GLU A 66 -20.51 -19.46 -10.08
N ASP A 67 -19.54 -19.14 -10.94
CA ASP A 67 -18.11 -19.27 -10.63
C ASP A 67 -17.63 -18.24 -9.60
N TYR A 68 -18.43 -17.19 -9.36
CA TYR A 68 -18.12 -16.10 -8.42
C TYR A 68 -18.99 -16.14 -7.17
N MET A 69 -19.61 -17.28 -6.87
CA MET A 69 -20.38 -17.47 -5.64
C MET A 69 -19.48 -17.74 -4.41
N PHE A 70 -18.18 -17.97 -4.60
CA PHE A 70 -17.18 -18.19 -3.55
C PHE A 70 -17.56 -19.26 -2.50
N GLY A 71 -18.46 -20.19 -2.87
CA GLY A 71 -18.98 -21.23 -1.97
C GLY A 71 -20.27 -20.88 -1.23
N TYR A 72 -20.80 -19.67 -1.40
CA TYR A 72 -22.10 -19.23 -0.90
C TYR A 72 -23.22 -19.59 -1.87
N THR A 73 -24.47 -19.59 -1.39
CA THR A 73 -25.65 -19.79 -2.22
C THR A 73 -26.14 -18.48 -2.84
N GLU A 74 -26.86 -18.57 -3.96
CA GLU A 74 -27.44 -17.39 -4.62
C GLU A 74 -28.35 -16.60 -3.66
N GLU A 75 -29.11 -17.31 -2.82
CA GLU A 75 -30.01 -16.70 -1.83
C GLU A 75 -29.25 -15.90 -0.75
N GLU A 76 -28.10 -16.39 -0.28
CA GLU A 76 -27.25 -15.67 0.68
C GLU A 76 -26.60 -14.42 0.08
N LEU A 77 -26.19 -14.50 -1.19
CA LEU A 77 -25.58 -13.38 -1.90
C LEU A 77 -26.63 -12.32 -2.26
N GLU A 78 -27.86 -12.73 -2.58
CA GLU A 78 -28.99 -11.80 -2.80
C GLU A 78 -29.47 -11.12 -1.53
N ASP A 79 -29.44 -11.80 -0.37
CA ASP A 79 -29.78 -11.20 0.93
C ASP A 79 -28.74 -10.13 1.36
N ALA A 80 -27.51 -10.24 0.85
CA ALA A 80 -26.42 -9.31 1.12
C ALA A 80 -26.37 -8.07 0.19
N LEU A 81 -27.19 -8.02 -0.87
CA LEU A 81 -27.28 -6.89 -1.85
C LEU A 81 -28.43 -5.92 -1.55
#